data_AF-A0A0X8G6U7-F1
#
_entry.id   AF-A0A0X8G6U7-F1
#
_cell.length_a   1.000
_cell.length_b   1.000
_cell.length_c   1.000
_cell.angle_alpha   90.00
_cell.angle_beta   90.00
_cell.angle_gamma   90.00
#
_symmetry.space_group_name_H-M   'P 1'
#
loop_
_entity.id
_entity.type
_entity.pdbx_description
1 polymer ?
#
loop_
_entity_poly.entity_id
_entity_poly.type
_entity_poly.pdbx_seq_one_letter_code
_entity_poly.pdbx_strand_id
1 'polypeptide(L)'
;MKKTNLLFKITSLLVFTALLFNSCDKDDGANDTTMRVSLKMNTTITPTAKSIAVNTLVFNSGSVIIREIVFDGERVSGSGTVSESITHEQISTINLATGVASPSVEVTIPFGEYTDVNLGIEIYDEVDAPSVIAEGIYINDSGTEIPVRFEFNSGEVFEVDAEAHTFTEGSTAIAEINFSPAIWFSTISGAMLDDAIQVEGVILINESTNSTIFDIVADKLDNATQGIFN
;
A
#
# COMPACT_ATOMS: atom_id res chain seq x y z
N MET A 1 20.49 -88.27 15.35
CA MET A 1 21.85 -88.85 15.43
C MET A 1 22.59 -88.57 14.11
N LYS A 2 23.89 -88.20 14.22
CA LYS A 2 24.89 -87.89 13.18
C LYS A 2 24.78 -86.48 12.56
N LYS A 3 25.59 -85.49 13.01
CA LYS A 3 27.04 -85.23 12.72
C LYS A 3 27.22 -84.76 11.26
N THR A 4 27.91 -83.69 10.88
CA THR A 4 28.83 -82.74 11.56
C THR A 4 29.15 -81.61 10.57
N ASN A 5 29.35 -80.41 11.10
CA ASN A 5 30.33 -79.36 10.75
C ASN A 5 30.83 -79.22 9.30
N LEU A 6 30.71 -78.00 8.77
CA LEU A 6 31.81 -77.39 8.02
C LEU A 6 31.94 -75.90 8.38
N LEU A 7 33.05 -75.59 9.03
CA LEU A 7 33.56 -74.24 9.24
C LEU A 7 33.89 -73.59 7.90
N PHE A 8 33.54 -72.32 7.73
CA PHE A 8 34.37 -71.40 6.94
C PHE A 8 34.43 -70.05 7.65
N LYS A 9 35.62 -69.72 8.18
CA LYS A 9 35.99 -68.38 8.61
C LYS A 9 36.53 -67.67 7.37
N ILE A 10 35.95 -66.52 6.99
CA ILE A 10 36.69 -65.49 6.24
C ILE A 10 36.45 -64.13 6.90
N THR A 11 37.60 -63.56 7.22
CA THR A 11 37.94 -62.26 7.75
C THR A 11 37.62 -61.13 6.76
N SER A 12 37.38 -59.94 7.31
CA SER A 12 37.63 -58.63 6.66
C SER A 12 36.69 -58.21 5.52
N LEU A 13 35.95 -57.12 5.70
CA LEU A 13 36.41 -55.81 5.23
C LEU A 13 35.36 -54.76 5.59
N LEU A 14 35.80 -53.81 6.41
CA LEU A 14 35.11 -52.60 6.79
C LEU A 14 35.02 -51.71 5.54
N VAL A 15 33.87 -51.70 4.86
CA VAL A 15 33.57 -50.71 3.81
C VAL A 15 32.71 -49.64 4.45
N PHE A 16 33.40 -48.65 5.02
CA PHE A 16 32.83 -47.37 5.41
C PHE A 16 32.60 -46.59 4.12
N THR A 17 31.46 -46.82 3.46
CA THR A 17 31.03 -45.96 2.35
C THR A 17 30.59 -44.64 2.95
N ALA A 18 31.54 -43.71 3.08
CA ALA A 18 31.24 -42.31 3.26
C ALA A 18 30.46 -41.86 2.01
N LEU A 19 29.13 -41.85 2.12
CA LEU A 19 28.29 -41.08 1.23
C LEU A 19 28.65 -39.62 1.49
N LEU A 20 29.54 -39.11 0.64
CA LEU A 20 29.76 -37.70 0.45
C LEU A 20 28.41 -37.11 0.04
N PHE A 21 27.67 -36.56 0.99
CA PHE A 21 26.67 -35.57 0.70
C PHE A 21 27.43 -34.41 0.06
N ASN A 22 27.42 -34.38 -1.28
CA ASN A 22 27.57 -33.12 -2.01
C ASN A 22 26.40 -32.27 -1.54
N SER A 23 26.64 -31.49 -0.48
CA SER A 23 25.95 -30.24 -0.26
C SER A 23 26.16 -29.46 -1.54
N CYS A 24 25.16 -29.48 -2.41
CA CYS A 24 25.04 -28.51 -3.46
C CYS A 24 24.95 -27.19 -2.71
N ASP A 25 26.07 -26.47 -2.64
CA ASP A 25 26.06 -25.07 -2.26
C ASP A 25 24.96 -24.45 -3.13
N LYS A 26 23.91 -23.96 -2.45
CA LYS A 26 23.02 -23.02 -3.10
C LYS A 26 23.92 -21.88 -3.52
N ASP A 27 23.94 -21.65 -4.81
CA ASP A 27 24.60 -20.52 -5.43
C ASP A 27 23.93 -19.26 -4.86
N ASP A 28 24.45 -18.76 -3.75
CA ASP A 28 24.06 -17.49 -3.10
C ASP A 28 24.58 -16.29 -3.93
N GLY A 29 24.48 -16.41 -5.25
CA GLY A 29 25.06 -15.52 -6.25
C GLY A 29 24.04 -15.04 -7.28
N ALA A 30 22.75 -15.09 -6.97
CA ALA A 30 21.82 -14.18 -7.62
C ALA A 30 22.21 -12.78 -7.15
N ASN A 31 22.67 -11.94 -8.06
CA ASN A 31 22.88 -10.52 -7.79
C ASN A 31 21.50 -9.94 -7.41
N ASP A 32 21.13 -10.01 -6.12
CA ASP A 32 19.90 -9.44 -5.58
C ASP A 32 20.05 -7.93 -5.57
N THR A 33 19.98 -7.33 -6.75
CA THR A 33 19.93 -5.88 -6.83
C THR A 33 18.49 -5.48 -6.64
N THR A 34 18.28 -4.75 -5.56
CA THR A 34 16.97 -4.44 -5.03
C THR A 34 16.51 -3.11 -5.58
N MET A 35 15.24 -3.05 -5.99
CA MET A 35 14.63 -1.78 -6.33
C MET A 35 13.91 -1.22 -5.11
N ARG A 36 14.07 0.09 -4.87
CA ARG A 36 13.29 0.83 -3.86
C ARG A 36 11.97 1.29 -4.47
N VAL A 37 10.85 0.95 -3.84
CA VAL A 37 9.53 1.54 -4.12
C VAL A 37 9.32 2.74 -3.20
N SER A 38 9.11 3.93 -3.77
CA SER A 38 8.72 5.14 -3.01
C SER A 38 7.28 5.51 -3.28
N LEU A 39 6.54 5.85 -2.23
CA LEU A 39 5.16 6.31 -2.34
C LEU A 39 5.11 7.81 -2.60
N LYS A 40 4.34 8.18 -3.62
CA LYS A 40 3.98 9.57 -3.87
C LYS A 40 2.46 9.66 -3.94
N MET A 41 1.88 10.67 -3.33
CA MET A 41 0.45 10.93 -3.46
C MET A 41 0.20 12.16 -4.32
N ASN A 42 -0.66 12.03 -5.33
CA ASN A 42 -1.14 13.17 -6.09
C ASN A 42 -2.34 13.81 -5.39
N THR A 43 -2.05 14.92 -4.75
CA THR A 43 -3.01 15.64 -3.92
C THR A 43 -3.53 16.81 -4.74
N THR A 44 -4.17 16.51 -5.89
CA THR A 44 -4.75 17.55 -6.74
C THR A 44 -5.89 18.23 -6.00
N ILE A 45 -5.53 19.21 -5.19
CA ILE A 45 -6.42 20.16 -4.56
C ILE A 45 -6.54 21.35 -5.52
N THR A 46 -7.04 21.12 -6.73
CA THR A 46 -7.20 22.23 -7.68
C THR A 46 -8.61 22.78 -7.56
N PRO A 47 -8.80 24.02 -7.04
CA PRO A 47 -10.06 24.73 -7.24
C PRO A 47 -10.11 25.17 -8.71
N THR A 48 -11.12 24.72 -9.43
CA THR A 48 -11.46 25.34 -10.72
C THR A 48 -11.93 26.78 -10.44
N ALA A 49 -11.00 27.73 -10.66
CA ALA A 49 -11.17 29.18 -10.79
C ALA A 49 -11.06 30.10 -9.54
N LYS A 50 -10.21 31.13 -9.69
CA LYS A 50 -10.04 32.32 -8.83
C LYS A 50 -11.20 33.30 -8.96
N SER A 51 -12.39 32.89 -8.57
CA SER A 51 -13.43 33.79 -8.04
C SER A 51 -13.84 33.23 -6.68
N ILE A 52 -14.39 34.04 -5.78
CA ILE A 52 -15.04 33.52 -4.56
C ILE A 52 -16.22 32.66 -5.04
N ALA A 53 -15.95 31.39 -5.34
CA ALA A 53 -16.93 30.43 -5.78
C ALA A 53 -17.64 30.01 -4.50
N VAL A 54 -18.80 30.61 -4.28
CA VAL A 54 -19.75 30.08 -3.30
C VAL A 54 -20.03 28.62 -3.62
N ASN A 55 -20.31 27.84 -2.58
CA ASN A 55 -20.50 26.40 -2.66
C ASN A 55 -19.24 25.64 -3.13
N THR A 56 -18.09 25.98 -2.55
CA THR A 56 -16.81 25.33 -2.87
C THR A 56 -16.20 24.71 -1.63
N LEU A 57 -15.79 23.46 -1.73
CA LEU A 57 -14.98 22.76 -0.72
C LEU A 57 -13.55 22.63 -1.22
N VAL A 58 -12.59 23.13 -0.42
CA VAL A 58 -11.16 23.07 -0.73
C VAL A 58 -10.43 22.42 0.45
N PHE A 59 -9.77 21.30 0.20
CA PHE A 59 -8.89 20.66 1.18
C PHE A 59 -7.50 21.35 1.17
N ASN A 60 -6.75 21.31 2.25
CA ASN A 60 -5.41 21.93 2.29
C ASN A 60 -4.42 21.22 3.20
N SER A 61 -4.91 20.33 4.06
CA SER A 61 -4.08 19.47 4.90
C SER A 61 -4.74 18.11 5.10
N GLY A 62 -3.95 17.19 5.63
CA GLY A 62 -4.40 15.86 5.96
C GLY A 62 -3.23 14.90 6.12
N SER A 63 -3.56 13.69 6.54
CA SER A 63 -2.59 12.60 6.70
C SER A 63 -3.22 11.24 6.49
N VAL A 64 -2.41 10.28 6.06
CA VAL A 64 -2.74 8.86 6.04
C VAL A 64 -1.67 8.11 6.84
N ILE A 65 -2.08 7.26 7.76
CA ILE A 65 -1.18 6.38 8.53
C ILE A 65 -1.29 4.99 7.93
N ILE A 66 -0.18 4.48 7.39
CA ILE A 66 -0.09 3.14 6.84
C ILE A 66 0.66 2.23 7.82
N ARG A 67 0.41 0.92 7.75
CA ARG A 67 1.10 -0.09 8.57
C ARG A 67 1.90 -1.11 7.76
N GLU A 68 1.49 -1.37 6.53
CA GLU A 68 2.03 -2.47 5.74
C GLU A 68 2.02 -2.12 4.25
N ILE A 69 3.03 -2.62 3.55
CA ILE A 69 3.07 -2.66 2.09
C ILE A 69 3.20 -4.12 1.66
N VAL A 70 2.37 -4.53 0.70
CA VAL A 70 2.43 -5.84 0.07
C VAL A 70 2.73 -5.64 -1.41
N PHE A 71 3.80 -6.27 -1.89
CA PHE A 71 4.11 -6.34 -3.31
C PHE A 71 3.88 -7.78 -3.78
N ASP A 72 3.06 -7.95 -4.79
CA ASP A 72 2.86 -9.22 -5.49
C ASP A 72 3.17 -9.04 -6.98
N GLY A 73 3.78 -10.04 -7.62
CA GLY A 73 4.01 -9.96 -9.06
C GLY A 73 4.49 -11.24 -9.71
N GLU A 74 4.29 -11.32 -11.02
CA GLU A 74 4.67 -12.49 -11.84
C GLU A 74 5.89 -12.16 -12.70
N ARG A 75 7.08 -12.50 -12.20
CA ARG A 75 8.37 -12.19 -12.84
C ARG A 75 8.75 -13.20 -13.92
N VAL A 76 9.14 -12.72 -15.09
CA VAL A 76 9.61 -13.56 -16.20
C VAL A 76 10.92 -14.25 -15.82
N SER A 77 10.97 -15.58 -15.97
CA SER A 77 12.14 -16.40 -15.70
C SER A 77 12.25 -17.56 -16.70
N GLY A 78 13.28 -17.53 -17.54
CA GLY A 78 13.49 -18.54 -18.58
C GLY A 78 12.32 -18.60 -19.57
N SER A 79 11.59 -19.71 -19.58
CA SER A 79 10.41 -19.91 -20.44
C SER A 79 9.07 -19.77 -19.72
N GLY A 80 9.04 -19.27 -18.48
CA GLY A 80 7.83 -19.11 -17.68
C GLY A 80 7.87 -17.89 -16.77
N THR A 81 6.98 -17.86 -15.76
CA THR A 81 6.96 -16.85 -14.70
C THR A 81 7.26 -17.47 -13.34
N VAL A 82 7.66 -16.62 -12.39
CA VAL A 82 7.83 -16.93 -10.97
C VAL A 82 7.02 -15.89 -10.19
N SER A 83 6.12 -16.36 -9.34
CA SER A 83 5.37 -15.51 -8.43
C SER A 83 6.31 -15.00 -7.32
N GLU A 84 6.36 -13.69 -7.14
CA GLU A 84 7.06 -12.99 -6.06
C GLU A 84 6.00 -12.36 -5.15
N SER A 85 6.17 -12.51 -3.83
CA SER A 85 5.30 -11.90 -2.83
C SER A 85 6.14 -11.39 -1.66
N ILE A 86 6.06 -10.10 -1.37
CA ILE A 86 6.92 -9.39 -0.43
C ILE A 86 6.06 -8.51 0.46
N THR A 87 6.02 -8.82 1.75
CA THR A 87 5.37 -8.02 2.78
C THR A 87 6.41 -7.20 3.55
N HIS A 88 6.17 -5.91 3.71
CA HIS A 88 6.98 -4.98 4.49
C HIS A 88 6.11 -4.23 5.49
N GLU A 89 6.19 -4.63 6.75
CA GLU A 89 5.49 -3.98 7.86
C GLU A 89 6.28 -2.75 8.34
N GLN A 90 5.66 -1.57 8.23
CA GLN A 90 6.20 -0.32 8.74
C GLN A 90 5.09 0.70 8.96
N ILE A 91 5.00 1.22 10.19
CA ILE A 91 4.13 2.37 10.46
C ILE A 91 4.77 3.63 9.88
N SER A 92 4.03 4.33 9.02
CA SER A 92 4.44 5.62 8.48
C SER A 92 3.25 6.55 8.31
N THR A 93 3.49 7.84 8.57
CA THR A 93 2.51 8.90 8.31
C THR A 93 2.84 9.60 7.01
N ILE A 94 1.89 9.61 6.07
CA ILE A 94 1.98 10.32 4.80
C ILE A 94 1.22 11.63 4.93
N ASN A 95 1.85 12.74 4.60
CA ASN A 95 1.21 14.05 4.57
C ASN A 95 0.44 14.24 3.24
N LEU A 96 -0.87 14.44 3.30
CA LEU A 96 -1.75 14.61 2.12
C LEU A 96 -1.61 15.97 1.41
N ALA A 97 -0.78 16.89 1.87
CA ALA A 97 -0.50 18.13 1.14
C ALA A 97 0.83 18.04 0.37
N THR A 98 1.78 17.24 0.85
CA THR A 98 3.13 17.13 0.27
C THR A 98 3.41 15.78 -0.37
N GLY A 99 2.61 14.75 -0.07
CA GLY A 99 2.85 13.37 -0.43
C GLY A 99 4.05 12.74 0.28
N VAL A 100 4.63 13.40 1.28
CA VAL A 100 5.85 12.94 1.97
C VAL A 100 5.48 12.00 3.11
N ALA A 101 6.06 10.80 3.09
CA ALA A 101 5.99 9.81 4.17
C ALA A 101 7.05 10.07 5.25
N SER A 102 6.70 9.87 6.52
CA SER A 102 7.61 9.94 7.66
C SER A 102 7.31 8.82 8.68
N PRO A 103 8.27 7.89 8.90
CA PRO A 103 9.52 7.68 8.16
C PRO A 103 9.29 7.37 6.66
N SER A 104 10.31 7.56 5.82
CA SER A 104 10.20 7.14 4.41
C SER A 104 9.92 5.63 4.33
N VAL A 105 9.08 5.24 3.38
CA VAL A 105 8.70 3.84 3.19
C VAL A 105 9.36 3.34 1.92
N GLU A 106 10.10 2.25 2.07
CA GLU A 106 10.98 1.71 1.04
C GLU A 106 10.92 0.20 1.09
N VAL A 107 10.44 -0.41 0.02
CA VAL A 107 10.43 -1.87 -0.14
C VAL A 107 11.49 -2.25 -1.16
N THR A 108 12.18 -3.36 -0.90
CA THR A 108 13.18 -3.97 -1.76
C THR A 108 12.53 -5.10 -2.54
N ILE A 109 12.55 -5.03 -3.88
CA ILE A 109 12.01 -6.10 -4.75
C ILE A 109 13.06 -6.59 -5.77
N PRO A 110 12.97 -7.85 -6.25
CA PRO A 110 13.82 -8.35 -7.32
C PRO A 110 13.62 -7.57 -8.63
N PHE A 111 14.71 -7.19 -9.27
CA PHE A 111 14.66 -6.59 -10.61
C PHE A 111 14.23 -7.62 -11.67
N GLY A 112 13.72 -7.13 -12.80
CA GLY A 112 13.31 -7.98 -13.92
C GLY A 112 12.06 -7.48 -14.61
N GLU A 113 11.64 -8.23 -15.64
CA GLU A 113 10.37 -8.03 -16.31
C GLU A 113 9.27 -8.77 -15.55
N TYR A 114 8.19 -8.08 -15.23
CA TYR A 114 7.00 -8.62 -14.60
C TYR A 114 5.86 -8.54 -15.60
N THR A 115 5.03 -9.58 -15.64
CA THR A 115 3.84 -9.62 -16.50
C THR A 115 2.61 -9.00 -15.82
N ASP A 116 2.63 -8.95 -14.50
CA ASP A 116 1.61 -8.40 -13.62
C ASP A 116 2.29 -7.97 -12.31
N VAL A 117 1.85 -6.84 -11.77
CA VAL A 117 2.33 -6.28 -10.50
C VAL A 117 1.14 -5.73 -9.73
N ASN A 118 1.00 -6.13 -8.47
CA ASN A 118 0.09 -5.55 -7.51
C ASN A 118 0.89 -4.95 -6.33
N LEU A 119 0.50 -3.75 -5.91
CA LEU A 119 0.98 -3.12 -4.69
C LEU A 119 -0.19 -2.80 -3.78
N GLY A 120 -0.28 -3.49 -2.66
CA GLY A 120 -1.19 -3.20 -1.55
C GLY A 120 -0.55 -2.28 -0.51
N ILE A 121 -1.34 -1.36 0.02
CA ILE A 121 -1.03 -0.60 1.23
C ILE A 121 -2.15 -0.79 2.23
N GLU A 122 -1.81 -1.22 3.43
CA GLU A 122 -2.76 -1.30 4.52
C GLU A 122 -2.70 -0.08 5.44
N ILE A 123 -3.87 0.47 5.74
CA ILE A 123 -4.02 1.56 6.71
C ILE A 123 -3.82 1.01 8.13
N TYR A 124 -3.24 1.81 9.01
CA TYR A 124 -3.16 1.47 10.42
C TYR A 124 -4.54 1.53 11.09
N ASP A 125 -5.00 0.49 11.78
CA ASP A 125 -6.33 0.47 12.44
C ASP A 125 -6.29 -0.08 13.88
N GLU A 126 -5.09 -0.28 14.44
CA GLU A 126 -4.92 -0.92 15.76
C GLU A 126 -5.31 -0.02 16.95
N VAL A 127 -5.65 1.24 16.69
CA VAL A 127 -6.03 2.23 17.70
C VAL A 127 -7.38 2.86 17.39
N ASP A 128 -8.07 3.30 18.44
CA ASP A 128 -9.30 4.09 18.33
C ASP A 128 -8.98 5.56 18.00
N ALA A 129 -8.28 5.76 16.89
CA ALA A 129 -7.92 7.06 16.35
C ALA A 129 -7.94 7.01 14.82
N PRO A 130 -8.36 8.10 14.13
CA PRO A 130 -8.46 8.10 12.69
C PRO A 130 -7.09 8.03 12.02
N SER A 131 -6.96 7.11 11.08
CA SER A 131 -5.74 6.92 10.30
C SER A 131 -5.77 7.62 8.96
N VAL A 132 -6.94 8.02 8.47
CA VAL A 132 -7.07 8.97 7.37
C VAL A 132 -7.75 10.23 7.90
N ILE A 133 -7.08 11.37 7.71
CA ILE A 133 -7.59 12.69 8.06
C ILE A 133 -7.46 13.57 6.83
N ALA A 134 -8.55 14.25 6.45
CA ALA A 134 -8.52 15.31 5.45
C ALA A 134 -9.21 16.57 5.97
N GLU A 135 -8.54 17.71 5.86
CA GLU A 135 -9.00 18.98 6.39
C GLU A 135 -9.09 20.03 5.29
N GLY A 136 -10.13 20.85 5.36
CA GLY A 136 -10.43 21.84 4.34
C GLY A 136 -11.35 22.94 4.81
N ILE A 137 -11.71 23.81 3.88
CA ILE A 137 -12.64 24.92 4.06
C ILE A 137 -13.76 24.78 3.05
N TYR A 138 -14.99 24.76 3.55
CA TYR A 138 -16.20 24.93 2.76
C TYR A 138 -16.64 26.39 2.77
N ILE A 139 -16.87 26.97 1.59
CA ILE A 139 -17.44 28.31 1.44
C ILE A 139 -18.89 28.12 1.01
N ASN A 140 -19.83 28.46 1.87
CA ASN A 140 -21.26 28.29 1.56
C ASN A 140 -21.80 29.39 0.63
N ASP A 141 -23.10 29.31 0.30
CA ASP A 141 -23.79 30.27 -0.57
C ASP A 141 -23.78 31.72 -0.06
N SER A 142 -23.59 31.92 1.25
CA SER A 142 -23.46 33.24 1.87
C SER A 142 -22.03 33.79 1.84
N GLY A 143 -21.06 33.00 1.37
CA GLY A 143 -19.63 33.33 1.45
C GLY A 143 -19.02 33.10 2.83
N THR A 144 -19.72 32.39 3.73
CA THR A 144 -19.19 32.02 5.05
C THR A 144 -18.23 30.85 4.90
N GLU A 145 -17.04 30.98 5.46
CA GLU A 145 -16.03 29.92 5.53
C GLU A 145 -16.30 29.02 6.73
N ILE A 146 -16.41 27.71 6.49
CA ILE A 146 -16.69 26.69 7.49
C ILE A 146 -15.60 25.62 7.39
N PRO A 147 -14.82 25.37 8.46
CA PRO A 147 -13.87 24.28 8.48
C PRO A 147 -14.55 22.92 8.30
N VAL A 148 -13.94 22.05 7.50
CA VAL A 148 -14.37 20.67 7.27
C VAL A 148 -13.25 19.73 7.68
N ARG A 149 -13.60 18.67 8.40
CA ARG A 149 -12.68 17.60 8.80
C ARG A 149 -13.32 16.25 8.53
N PHE A 150 -12.67 15.48 7.68
CA PHE A 150 -12.99 14.08 7.43
C PHE A 150 -12.07 13.19 8.25
N GLU A 151 -12.64 12.17 8.88
CA GLU A 151 -11.92 11.16 9.65
C GLU A 151 -12.39 9.78 9.24
N PHE A 152 -11.43 8.90 8.96
CA PHE A 152 -11.70 7.54 8.57
C PHE A 152 -10.71 6.60 9.27
N ASN A 153 -11.25 5.52 9.83
CA ASN A 153 -10.52 4.53 10.62
C ASN A 153 -11.00 3.12 10.26
N SER A 154 -10.48 2.57 9.18
CA SER A 154 -10.71 1.16 8.85
C SER A 154 -9.38 0.50 8.47
N GLY A 155 -9.25 -0.79 8.74
CA GLY A 155 -8.13 -1.63 8.30
C GLY A 155 -8.21 -1.97 6.81
N GLU A 156 -8.59 -1.00 5.98
CA GLU A 156 -8.67 -1.17 4.54
C GLU A 156 -7.29 -1.33 3.92
N VAL A 157 -7.26 -2.15 2.86
CA VAL A 157 -6.11 -2.32 1.98
C VAL A 157 -6.42 -1.62 0.67
N PHE A 158 -5.57 -0.67 0.30
CA PHE A 158 -5.63 -0.04 -1.02
C PHE A 158 -4.65 -0.70 -1.96
N GLU A 159 -5.16 -1.20 -3.08
CA GLU A 159 -4.37 -1.92 -4.06
C GLU A 159 -4.18 -1.12 -5.34
N VAL A 160 -3.02 -1.29 -5.96
CA VAL A 160 -2.69 -0.73 -7.26
C VAL A 160 -2.15 -1.85 -8.13
N ASP A 161 -2.84 -2.08 -9.24
CA ASP A 161 -2.39 -2.99 -10.28
C ASP A 161 -1.65 -2.24 -11.39
N ALA A 162 -0.59 -2.86 -11.88
CA ALA A 162 -0.02 -2.56 -13.17
C ALA A 162 0.11 -3.85 -13.98
N GLU A 163 -0.13 -3.72 -15.29
CA GLU A 163 0.21 -4.76 -16.26
C GLU A 163 1.74 -4.92 -16.35
N ALA A 164 2.25 -5.35 -17.49
CA ALA A 164 3.67 -5.61 -17.67
C ALA A 164 4.54 -4.39 -17.31
N HIS A 165 5.46 -4.57 -16.36
CA HIS A 165 6.40 -3.56 -15.89
C HIS A 165 7.81 -4.13 -15.78
N THR A 166 8.83 -3.33 -16.11
CA THR A 166 10.24 -3.75 -16.03
C THR A 166 10.97 -2.95 -14.97
N PHE A 167 11.34 -3.63 -13.89
CA PHE A 167 12.17 -3.05 -12.84
C PHE A 167 13.63 -3.19 -13.20
N THR A 168 14.33 -2.06 -13.33
CA THR A 168 15.74 -2.04 -13.76
C THR A 168 16.67 -2.20 -12.56
N GLU A 169 17.70 -3.02 -12.72
CA GLU A 169 18.75 -3.21 -11.74
C GLU A 169 19.36 -1.86 -11.25
N GLY A 170 19.37 -1.66 -9.94
CA GLY A 170 19.97 -0.48 -9.29
C GLY A 170 19.16 0.81 -9.43
N SER A 171 17.95 0.73 -10.00
CA SER A 171 17.02 1.85 -10.11
C SER A 171 16.14 1.99 -8.87
N THR A 172 15.46 3.13 -8.75
CA THR A 172 14.35 3.35 -7.82
C THR A 172 13.11 3.55 -8.68
N ALA A 173 12.08 2.73 -8.48
CA ALA A 173 10.77 3.02 -9.07
C ALA A 173 9.88 3.72 -8.06
N ILE A 174 8.97 4.53 -8.56
CA ILE A 174 8.02 5.26 -7.73
C ILE A 174 6.65 4.66 -7.99
N ALA A 175 6.07 4.07 -6.94
CA ALA A 175 4.66 3.72 -6.95
C ALA A 175 3.87 4.94 -6.46
N GLU A 176 3.18 5.59 -7.37
CA GLU A 176 2.31 6.71 -7.03
C GLU A 176 0.92 6.17 -6.68
N ILE A 177 0.39 6.47 -5.48
CA ILE A 177 -0.99 6.12 -5.10
C ILE A 177 -1.78 7.40 -4.93
N ASN A 178 -2.90 7.52 -5.63
CA ASN A 178 -3.66 8.77 -5.70
C ASN A 178 -4.71 8.85 -4.57
N PHE A 179 -4.34 9.50 -3.46
CA PHE A 179 -5.30 9.92 -2.44
C PHE A 179 -5.72 11.38 -2.68
N SER A 180 -6.95 11.57 -3.15
CA SER A 180 -7.48 12.91 -3.45
C SER A 180 -8.82 13.14 -2.76
N PRO A 181 -8.84 13.88 -1.64
CA PRO A 181 -10.08 14.31 -1.00
C PRO A 181 -11.05 15.01 -1.96
N ALA A 182 -10.54 15.74 -2.95
CA ALA A 182 -11.36 16.37 -3.98
C ALA A 182 -12.15 15.34 -4.83
N ILE A 183 -11.58 14.17 -5.08
CA ILE A 183 -12.26 13.07 -5.79
C ILE A 183 -13.26 12.39 -4.86
N TRP A 184 -12.89 12.11 -3.60
CA TRP A 184 -13.78 11.44 -2.65
C TRP A 184 -15.04 12.26 -2.36
N PHE A 185 -14.89 13.57 -2.30
CA PHE A 185 -15.98 14.52 -2.06
C PHE A 185 -16.69 14.99 -3.33
N SER A 186 -16.34 14.48 -4.52
CA SER A 186 -16.85 14.98 -5.81
C SER A 186 -18.37 14.86 -5.98
N THR A 187 -19.02 13.99 -5.22
CA THR A 187 -20.48 13.79 -5.24
C THR A 187 -21.20 14.47 -4.08
N ILE A 188 -20.47 15.10 -3.15
CA ILE A 188 -21.05 15.82 -2.02
C ILE A 188 -21.52 17.19 -2.49
N SER A 189 -22.82 17.44 -2.33
CA SER A 189 -23.41 18.72 -2.71
C SER A 189 -23.26 19.76 -1.59
N GLY A 190 -23.31 21.04 -1.96
CA GLY A 190 -23.37 22.14 -0.98
C GLY A 190 -24.48 22.00 0.04
N ALA A 191 -25.68 21.64 -0.41
CA ALA A 191 -26.82 21.45 0.48
C ALA A 191 -26.53 20.42 1.57
N MET A 192 -25.79 19.35 1.24
CA MET A 192 -25.37 18.37 2.25
C MET A 192 -24.41 18.97 3.28
N LEU A 193 -23.49 19.83 2.85
CA LEU A 193 -22.54 20.52 3.73
C LEU A 193 -23.20 21.64 4.55
N ASP A 194 -24.17 22.35 3.98
CA ASP A 194 -24.97 23.37 4.65
C ASP A 194 -25.84 22.78 5.77
N ASP A 195 -26.39 21.58 5.54
CA ASP A 195 -27.20 20.84 6.52
C ASP A 195 -26.36 20.03 7.52
N ALA A 196 -25.03 20.00 7.36
CA ALA A 196 -24.14 19.17 8.16
C ALA A 196 -24.02 19.66 9.62
N ILE A 197 -23.95 18.71 10.54
CA ILE A 197 -23.71 18.96 11.95
C ILE A 197 -22.30 19.53 12.12
N GLN A 198 -22.20 20.64 12.83
CA GLN A 198 -20.93 21.23 13.25
C GLN A 198 -20.63 20.88 14.70
N VAL A 199 -19.42 20.39 14.95
CA VAL A 199 -18.86 20.15 16.28
C VAL A 199 -17.79 21.21 16.50
N GLU A 200 -17.98 22.06 17.50
CA GLU A 200 -17.04 23.16 17.82
C GLU A 200 -16.75 24.10 16.63
N GLY A 201 -17.73 24.27 15.74
CA GLY A 201 -17.61 25.12 14.55
C GLY A 201 -16.95 24.45 13.34
N VAL A 202 -16.72 23.13 13.40
CA VAL A 202 -16.17 22.32 12.31
C VAL A 202 -17.24 21.35 11.80
N ILE A 203 -17.44 21.26 10.49
CA ILE A 203 -18.18 20.15 9.89
C ILE A 203 -17.32 18.89 10.05
N LEU A 204 -17.63 18.10 11.07
CA LEU A 204 -16.95 16.85 11.37
C LEU A 204 -17.66 15.70 10.64
N ILE A 205 -16.94 14.99 9.78
CA ILE A 205 -17.46 13.88 8.97
C ILE A 205 -16.70 12.63 9.38
N ASN A 206 -17.37 11.74 10.09
CA ASN A 206 -16.86 10.44 10.51
C ASN A 206 -18.03 9.45 10.66
N GLU A 207 -17.75 8.21 11.05
CA GLU A 207 -18.78 7.17 11.19
C GLU A 207 -19.95 7.56 12.11
N SER A 208 -19.69 8.43 13.10
CA SER A 208 -20.67 8.83 14.11
C SER A 208 -21.32 10.19 13.83
N THR A 209 -20.67 11.06 13.05
CA THR A 209 -21.08 12.46 12.81
C THR A 209 -21.16 12.71 11.32
N ASN A 210 -22.33 13.16 10.85
CA ASN A 210 -22.61 13.30 9.41
C ASN A 210 -22.39 11.98 8.64
N SER A 211 -22.83 10.86 9.22
CA SER A 211 -22.56 9.51 8.71
C SER A 211 -23.03 9.29 7.26
N THR A 212 -24.13 9.91 6.84
CA THR A 212 -24.57 9.86 5.43
C THR A 212 -23.52 10.44 4.47
N ILE A 213 -22.83 11.52 4.85
CA ILE A 213 -21.74 12.09 4.05
C ILE A 213 -20.53 11.16 4.12
N PHE A 214 -20.23 10.65 5.30
CA PHE A 214 -19.14 9.70 5.52
C PHE A 214 -19.28 8.47 4.61
N ASP A 215 -20.43 7.81 4.57
CA ASP A 215 -20.66 6.61 3.76
C ASP A 215 -20.38 6.87 2.27
N ILE A 216 -20.87 8.00 1.75
CA ILE A 216 -20.66 8.38 0.34
C ILE A 216 -19.17 8.63 0.05
N VAL A 217 -18.46 9.27 0.99
CA VAL A 217 -17.03 9.58 0.85
C VAL A 217 -16.19 8.31 0.99
N ALA A 218 -16.51 7.43 1.94
CA ALA A 218 -15.85 6.15 2.15
C ALA A 218 -15.97 5.25 0.91
N ASP A 219 -17.19 5.13 0.35
CA ASP A 219 -17.41 4.39 -0.91
C ASP A 219 -16.54 4.94 -2.05
N LYS A 220 -16.32 6.26 -2.09
CA LYS A 220 -15.46 6.88 -3.11
C LYS A 220 -13.98 6.70 -2.82
N LEU A 221 -13.57 6.70 -1.56
CA LEU A 221 -12.18 6.46 -1.16
C LEU A 221 -11.72 5.08 -1.63
N ASP A 222 -12.53 4.06 -1.41
CA ASP A 222 -12.31 2.69 -1.87
C ASP A 222 -12.13 2.62 -3.39
N ASN A 223 -13.06 3.22 -4.15
CA ASN A 223 -13.07 3.15 -5.61
C ASN A 223 -12.07 4.07 -6.33
N ALA A 224 -11.64 5.17 -5.71
CA ALA A 224 -10.86 6.23 -6.37
C ALA A 224 -9.35 6.04 -6.28
N THR A 225 -8.90 5.06 -5.50
CA THR A 225 -7.48 4.82 -5.30
C THR A 225 -6.91 4.11 -6.53
N GLN A 226 -6.13 4.85 -7.31
CA GLN A 226 -5.42 4.37 -8.50
C GLN A 226 -3.94 4.63 -8.31
N GLY A 227 -3.09 3.81 -8.91
CA GLY A 227 -1.66 4.08 -8.91
C GLY A 227 -0.93 3.76 -10.20
N ILE A 228 0.30 4.23 -10.26
CA ILE A 228 1.16 4.16 -11.44
C ILE A 228 2.59 3.88 -10.98
N PHE A 229 3.25 2.90 -11.60
CA PHE A 229 4.69 2.69 -11.46
C PHE A 229 5.43 3.55 -12.48
N ASN A 230 6.33 4.42 -12.00
CA ASN A 230 7.21 5.27 -12.82
C ASN A 230 8.68 4.92 -12.64
#